data_AF-A0A3S0KM63-F1
#
_entry.id   AF-A0A3S0KM63-F1
#
_cell.length_a   1.000
_cell.length_b   1.000
_cell.length_c   1.000
_cell.angle_alpha   90.00
_cell.angle_beta   90.00
_cell.angle_gamma   90.00
#
_symmetry.space_group_name_H-M   'P 1'
#
loop_
_entity.id
_entity.type
_entity.pdbx_description
1 polymer ?
#
loop_
_entity_poly.entity_id
_entity_poly.type
_entity_poly.pdbx_seq_one_letter_code
_entity_poly.pdbx_strand_id
1 'polypeptide(L)'
;MQEQTNAITLDLPPEFVRLCEIDGIDPALMLRGFIADVCGITGWLHVPRTDGYASHGSDERQMARAYFWRAGLHCLQSSSR
;
A
#
# COMPACT_ATOMS: atom_id res chain seq x y z
N MET A 1 3.39 -20.49 7.93
CA MET A 1 4.57 -19.85 7.30
C MET A 1 4.62 -18.45 7.85
N GLN A 2 5.68 -18.07 8.58
CA GLN A 2 5.80 -16.72 9.12
C GLN A 2 6.09 -15.77 7.96
N GLU A 3 5.26 -14.74 7.81
CA GLU A 3 5.46 -13.75 6.76
C GLU A 3 6.53 -12.77 7.25
N GLN A 4 7.69 -12.82 6.60
CA GLN A 4 8.82 -11.96 6.93
C GLN A 4 8.54 -10.57 6.38
N THR A 5 8.49 -9.57 7.26
CA THR A 5 8.32 -8.17 6.91
C THR A 5 9.60 -7.39 7.21
N ASN A 6 9.96 -6.47 6.32
CA ASN A 6 11.03 -5.51 6.54
C ASN A 6 10.41 -4.17 6.96
N ALA A 7 10.89 -3.61 8.07
CA ALA A 7 10.40 -2.32 8.57
C ALA A 7 11.14 -1.16 7.87
N ILE A 8 10.37 -0.15 7.45
CA ILE A 8 10.86 1.15 7.03
C ILE A 8 10.13 2.24 7.81
N THR A 9 10.80 3.34 8.11
CA THR A 9 10.18 4.54 8.70
C THR A 9 10.03 5.59 7.61
N LEU A 10 8.83 6.16 7.48
CA LEU A 10 8.49 7.19 6.50
C LEU A 10 7.87 8.38 7.23
N ASP A 11 8.43 9.56 7.04
CA ASP A 11 7.78 10.80 7.45
C ASP A 11 6.63 11.10 6.49
N LEU A 12 5.44 11.36 7.03
CA LEU A 12 4.26 11.64 6.22
C LEU A 12 4.10 13.15 5.99
N PRO A 13 3.90 13.60 4.74
CA PRO A 13 3.63 15.01 4.48
C PRO A 13 2.27 15.38 5.10
N PRO A 14 2.12 16.61 5.62
CA PRO A 14 0.89 17.02 6.29
C PRO A 14 -0.32 17.02 5.33
N GLU A 15 -0.12 17.10 4.01
CA GLU A 15 -1.16 16.92 2.99
C GLU A 15 -1.79 15.53 3.06
N PHE A 16 -0.96 14.48 3.21
CA PHE A 16 -1.46 13.11 3.29
C PHE A 16 -2.14 12.85 4.63
N VAL A 17 -1.57 13.37 5.72
CA VAL A 17 -2.19 13.28 7.05
C VAL A 17 -3.56 13.95 7.05
N ARG A 18 -3.67 15.19 6.53
CA ARG A 18 -4.96 15.89 6.41
C ARG A 18 -5.96 15.14 5.55
N LEU A 19 -5.52 14.53 4.45
CA LEU A 19 -6.40 13.73 3.59
C LEU A 19 -7.01 12.56 4.38
N CYS A 20 -6.21 11.84 5.15
CA CYS A 20 -6.68 10.77 6.02
C CYS A 20 -7.60 11.28 7.14
N GLU A 21 -7.27 12.42 7.75
CA GLU A 21 -8.08 13.03 8.82
C GLU A 21 -9.49 13.44 8.35
N ILE A 22 -9.64 13.96 7.13
CA ILE A 22 -10.94 14.35 6.55
C ILE A 22 -11.92 13.17 6.58
N ASP A 23 -11.43 11.97 6.29
CA ASP A 23 -12.23 10.75 6.22
C ASP A 23 -12.15 9.91 7.52
N GLY A 24 -11.45 10.38 8.55
CA GLY A 24 -11.27 9.68 9.82
C GLY A 24 -10.47 8.37 9.71
N ILE A 25 -9.57 8.28 8.73
CA ILE A 25 -8.78 7.09 8.43
C ILE A 25 -7.41 7.19 9.12
N ASP A 26 -6.93 6.09 9.71
CA ASP A 26 -5.54 5.98 10.17
C ASP A 26 -4.59 5.92 8.94
N PRO A 27 -3.61 6.84 8.80
CA PRO A 27 -2.64 6.80 7.70
C PRO A 27 -1.92 5.46 7.56
N ALA A 28 -1.64 4.77 8.68
CA ALA A 28 -1.00 3.46 8.64
C ALA A 28 -1.90 2.39 8.03
N LEU A 29 -3.21 2.42 8.32
CA LEU A 29 -4.20 1.55 7.70
C LEU A 29 -4.26 1.77 6.19
N MET A 30 -4.35 3.04 5.77
CA MET A 30 -4.42 3.40 4.35
C MET A 30 -3.18 2.91 3.58
N LEU A 31 -1.98 3.14 4.13
CA LEU A 31 -0.73 2.72 3.50
C LEU A 31 -0.60 1.19 3.41
N ARG A 32 -0.96 0.46 4.48
CA ARG A 32 -0.95 -1.00 4.46
C ARG A 32 -1.90 -1.57 3.43
N GLY A 33 -3.11 -1.01 3.32
CA GLY A 33 -4.07 -1.46 2.32
C GLY A 33 -3.60 -1.18 0.90
N PHE A 34 -3.05 0.00 0.63
CA PHE A 34 -2.46 0.30 -0.67
C PHE A 34 -1.31 -0.66 -1.03
N ILE A 35 -0.41 -0.96 -0.09
CA ILE A 35 0.68 -1.93 -0.30
C ILE A 35 0.10 -3.32 -0.60
N ALA A 36 -0.90 -3.75 0.16
CA ALA A 36 -1.60 -5.01 -0.08
C ALA A 36 -2.23 -5.07 -1.47
N ASP A 37 -2.82 -3.96 -1.92
CA ASP A 37 -3.45 -3.84 -3.24
C ASP A 37 -2.40 -3.93 -4.38
N VAL A 38 -1.28 -3.22 -4.27
CA VAL A 38 -0.16 -3.31 -5.23
C VAL A 38 0.40 -4.74 -5.30
N CYS A 39 0.59 -5.38 -4.15
CA CYS A 39 1.10 -6.75 -4.05
C CYS A 39 0.08 -7.82 -4.47
N GLY A 40 -1.20 -7.47 -4.64
CA GLY A 40 -2.26 -8.42 -4.96
C GLY A 40 -2.64 -9.33 -3.79
N ILE A 41 -2.32 -8.96 -2.56
CA ILE A 41 -2.68 -9.69 -1.35
C ILE A 41 -4.21 -9.74 -1.25
N THR A 42 -4.78 -10.92 -1.03
CA THR A 42 -6.22 -11.10 -0.87
C THR A 42 -6.58 -11.31 0.59
N GLY A 43 -7.60 -10.60 1.07
CA GLY A 43 -8.09 -10.65 2.44
C GLY A 43 -9.03 -9.48 2.67
N TRP A 44 -9.93 -9.59 3.64
CA TRP A 44 -10.86 -8.51 3.95
C TRP A 44 -10.22 -7.56 4.96
N LEU A 45 -10.47 -6.26 4.84
CA LEU A 45 -10.05 -5.24 5.82
C LEU A 45 -10.40 -5.63 7.28
N HIS A 46 -11.55 -6.27 7.49
CA HIS A 46 -12.01 -6.71 8.81
C HIS A 46 -11.40 -8.05 9.27
N VAL A 47 -10.67 -8.75 8.39
CA VAL A 47 -9.91 -9.97 8.69
C VAL A 47 -8.53 -9.90 8.00
N PRO A 48 -7.63 -9.02 8.47
CA PRO A 48 -6.31 -8.90 7.88
C PRO A 48 -5.47 -10.14 8.12
N ARG A 49 -4.41 -10.31 7.32
CA ARG A 49 -3.35 -11.27 7.61
C ARG A 49 -2.71 -10.98 8.96
N THR A 50 -1.93 -11.94 9.46
CA THR A 50 -1.21 -11.81 10.74
C THR A 50 -0.23 -10.64 10.78
N ASP A 51 0.26 -10.20 9.62
CA ASP A 51 1.14 -9.03 9.46
C ASP A 51 0.38 -7.70 9.34
N GLY A 52 -0.95 -7.73 9.39
CA GLY A 52 -1.82 -6.57 9.32
C GLY A 52 -2.11 -6.07 7.90
N TYR A 53 -1.69 -6.78 6.85
CA TYR A 53 -2.00 -6.42 5.46
C TYR A 53 -3.33 -7.04 5.01
N ALA A 54 -4.17 -6.23 4.38
CA ALA A 54 -5.43 -6.62 3.77
C ALA A 54 -5.72 -5.71 2.58
N SER A 55 -6.36 -6.23 1.55
CA SER A 55 -6.74 -5.43 0.38
C SER A 55 -7.98 -4.59 0.68
N HIS A 56 -8.08 -3.43 0.03
CA HIS A 56 -9.28 -2.62 0.06
C HIS A 56 -10.37 -3.13 -0.89
N GLY A 57 -10.00 -3.91 -1.91
CA GLY A 57 -10.95 -4.52 -2.84
C GLY A 57 -10.35 -4.97 -4.17
N SER A 58 -11.20 -5.47 -5.08
CA SER A 58 -10.77 -5.93 -6.40
C SER A 58 -10.39 -4.81 -7.34
N ASP A 59 -11.10 -3.68 -7.27
CA ASP A 59 -10.91 -2.56 -8.18
C ASP A 59 -9.70 -1.74 -7.72
N GLU A 60 -9.52 -1.61 -6.41
CA GLU A 60 -8.37 -1.00 -5.77
C GLU A 60 -7.09 -1.74 -6.15
N ARG A 61 -7.08 -3.08 -6.13
CA ARG A 61 -5.96 -3.90 -6.64
C ARG A 61 -5.63 -3.60 -8.09
N GLN A 62 -6.63 -3.51 -8.96
CA GLN A 62 -6.41 -3.20 -10.38
C GLN A 62 -5.86 -1.78 -10.56
N MET A 63 -6.44 -0.80 -9.88
CA MET A 63 -6.03 0.61 -9.99
C MET A 63 -4.64 0.85 -9.39
N ALA A 64 -4.34 0.29 -8.23
CA ALA A 64 -3.04 0.41 -7.58
C ALA A 64 -1.93 -0.20 -8.45
N ARG A 65 -2.20 -1.36 -9.06
CA ARG A 65 -1.24 -2.01 -9.97
C ARG A 65 -1.07 -1.23 -11.28
N ALA A 66 -2.15 -0.68 -11.82
CA ALA A 66 -2.08 0.21 -12.98
C ALA A 66 -1.28 1.48 -12.68
N TYR A 67 -1.47 2.10 -11.51
CA TYR A 67 -0.66 3.23 -11.04
C TYR A 67 0.82 2.85 -10.92
N PHE A 68 1.15 1.76 -10.25
CA PHE A 68 2.52 1.29 -10.07
C PHE A 68 3.23 1.06 -11.42
N TRP A 69 2.53 0.49 -12.39
CA TRP A 69 3.03 0.32 -13.75
C TRP A 69 3.25 1.67 -14.45
N ARG A 70 2.24 2.54 -14.46
CA ARG A 70 2.27 3.83 -15.17
C ARG A 70 3.24 4.84 -14.60
N ALA A 71 3.47 4.81 -13.28
CA ALA A 71 4.46 5.65 -12.62
C ALA A 71 5.90 5.35 -13.10
N GLY A 72 6.11 4.29 -13.88
CA GLY A 72 7.42 3.94 -14.44
C GLY A 72 8.40 3.47 -13.36
N LEU A 73 7.93 3.22 -12.13
CA LEU A 73 8.78 2.79 -11.00
C LEU A 73 9.47 1.46 -11.31
N HIS A 74 8.82 0.59 -12.07
CA HIS A 74 9.40 -0.66 -12.57
C HIS A 74 10.56 -0.46 -13.57
N CYS A 75 10.69 0.74 -14.16
CA CYS A 75 11.76 1.11 -15.10
C CYS A 75 12.89 1.91 -14.45
N LEU A 76 12.73 2.41 -13.21
CA LEU A 76 13.75 3.22 -12.53
C LEU A 76 15.03 2.45 -12.17
N GLN A 77 15.04 1.12 -12.27
CA GLN A 77 16.25 0.29 -12.09
C GLN A 77 17.16 0.21 -13.33
N SER A 78 16.89 0.98 -14.39
CA SER A 78 17.64 0.89 -15.66
C SER A 78 18.88 1.79 -15.77
N SER A 79 19.20 2.60 -14.75
CA SER A 79 20.35 3.53 -14.80
C SER A 79 21.34 3.27 -13.66
N SER A 80 21.90 2.06 -13.64
CA SER A 80 23.23 1.79 -13.07
C SER A 80 23.98 0.94 -14.08
N ARG A 81 24.60 1.60 -15.06
CA ARG A 81 25.72 1.09 -15.86
C ARG A 81 26.79 2.17 -15.91
#